data_AF-A0A6N2KML9-F1
#
_entry.id   AF-A0A6N2KML9-F1
#
_cell.length_a   1.000
_cell.length_b   1.000
_cell.length_c   1.000
_cell.angle_alpha   90.00
_cell.angle_beta   90.00
_cell.angle_gamma   90.00
#
_symmetry.space_group_name_H-M   'P 1'
#
loop_
_entity.id
_entity.type
_entity.pdbx_description
1 polymer ?
#
loop_
_entity_poly.entity_id
_entity_poly.type
_entity_poly.pdbx_seq_one_letter_code
_entity_poly.pdbx_strand_id
1 'polypeptide(L)' 'MASAAQMIKPVSMELGGKSPIIVFEDVDLDKAAEWTLFGCFWTNGQICSATSRLLVHRRGGLPD' A
#
# COMPACT_ATOMS: atom_id res chain seq x y z
N MET A 1 -14.45 -17.95 -6.43
CA MET A 1 -14.13 -18.36 -7.81
C MET A 1 -14.63 -19.76 -8.16
N ALA A 2 -14.25 -20.80 -7.40
CA ALA A 2 -14.66 -22.19 -7.69
C ALA A 2 -16.18 -22.36 -7.88
N SER A 3 -17.00 -21.79 -6.99
CA SER A 3 -18.47 -21.87 -7.11
C SER A 3 -19.04 -21.13 -8.32
N ALA A 4 -18.39 -20.06 -8.79
CA ALA A 4 -18.83 -19.31 -9.98
C ALA A 4 -18.47 -20.04 -11.28
N ALA A 5 -17.32 -20.72 -11.29
CA ALA A 5 -16.83 -21.46 -12.46
C ALA A 5 -17.76 -22.60 -12.88
N GLN A 6 -18.43 -23.27 -11.94
CA GLN A 6 -19.41 -24.34 -12.22
C GLN A 6 -20.55 -23.90 -13.14
N MET A 7 -20.86 -22.60 -13.18
CA MET A 7 -21.97 -22.02 -13.93
C MET A 7 -21.52 -20.96 -14.95
N ILE A 8 -20.20 -20.82 -15.17
CA ILE A 8 -19.63 -19.80 -16.07
C ILE A 8 -20.14 -18.39 -15.70
N LYS A 9 -20.29 -18.13 -14.40
CA LYS A 9 -20.78 -16.83 -13.93
C LYS A 9 -19.64 -15.81 -14.02
N PRO A 10 -19.86 -14.65 -14.68
CA PRO A 10 -18.90 -13.56 -14.63
C PRO A 10 -18.77 -13.05 -13.20
N VAL A 11 -17.57 -12.62 -12.82
CA VAL A 11 -17.31 -12.04 -11.50
C VAL A 11 -16.40 -10.83 -11.58
N SER A 12 -16.49 -9.98 -10.55
CA SER A 12 -15.51 -8.96 -10.21
C SER A 12 -15.03 -9.22 -8.77
N MET A 13 -13.75 -8.96 -8.49
CA MET A 13 -13.14 -9.26 -7.19
C MET A 13 -12.18 -8.14 -6.77
N GLU A 14 -12.40 -7.60 -5.58
CA GLU A 14 -11.51 -6.65 -4.90
C GLU A 14 -10.97 -7.33 -3.64
N LEU A 15 -9.71 -7.77 -3.68
CA LEU A 15 -9.14 -8.73 -2.71
C LEU A 15 -8.19 -8.10 -1.70
N GLY A 16 -8.17 -6.78 -1.61
CA GLY A 16 -7.22 -6.05 -0.76
C GLY A 16 -5.84 -5.90 -1.40
N GLY A 17 -4.86 -5.53 -0.59
CA GLY A 17 -3.49 -5.30 -1.05
C GLY A 17 -2.48 -5.08 0.06
N LYS A 18 -1.21 -4.99 -0.35
CA LYS A 18 -0.08 -4.54 0.47
C LYS A 18 0.45 -3.23 -0.12
N SER A 19 -0.43 -2.22 -0.17
CA SER A 19 -0.19 -1.00 -0.93
C SER A 19 1.03 -0.24 -0.40
N PRO A 20 1.95 0.16 -1.28
CA PRO A 20 3.15 0.89 -0.88
C PRO A 20 2.89 2.40 -0.73
N ILE A 21 3.63 3.03 0.16
CA ILE A 21 3.93 4.46 0.12
C ILE A 21 5.44 4.63 -0.03
N ILE A 22 5.87 5.39 -1.03
CA ILE A 22 7.28 5.52 -1.42
C ILE A 22 7.75 6.92 -1.06
N VAL A 23 8.75 7.01 -0.20
CA VAL A 23 9.33 8.25 0.30
C VAL A 23 10.67 8.45 -0.40
N PHE A 24 10.75 9.46 -1.26
CA PHE A 24 12.00 9.86 -1.93
C PHE A 24 12.85 10.77 -1.03
N GLU A 25 14.09 11.05 -1.44
CA GLU A 25 15.06 11.81 -0.63
C GLU A 25 14.79 13.32 -0.60
N ASP A 26 13.99 13.81 -1.56
CA ASP A 26 13.70 15.22 -1.80
C ASP A 26 12.34 15.65 -1.24
N VAL A 27 11.68 14.79 -0.45
CA VAL A 27 10.38 15.10 0.13
C VAL A 27 10.49 15.84 1.47
N ASP A 28 9.44 16.60 1.77
CA ASP A 28 9.19 17.13 3.11
C ASP A 28 8.89 15.96 4.07
N LEU A 29 9.78 15.74 5.04
CA LEU A 29 9.72 14.59 5.95
C LEU A 29 8.53 14.65 6.91
N ASP A 30 8.12 15.85 7.35
CA ASP A 30 6.98 16.00 8.25
C ASP A 30 5.69 15.61 7.54
N LYS A 31 5.53 16.06 6.29
CA LYS A 31 4.42 15.63 5.44
C LYS A 31 4.49 14.13 5.15
N ALA A 32 5.67 13.59 4.84
CA ALA A 32 5.82 12.17 4.57
C ALA A 32 5.39 11.31 5.77
N ALA A 33 5.74 11.71 6.98
CA ALA A 33 5.32 11.06 8.21
C ALA A 33 3.80 11.15 8.42
N GLU A 34 3.22 12.34 8.27
CA GLU A 34 1.78 12.57 8.38
C GLU A 34 0.97 11.67 7.43
N TRP A 35 1.30 11.69 6.14
CA TRP A 35 0.60 10.90 5.13
C TRP A 35 0.83 9.39 5.30
N THR A 36 2.01 8.97 5.77
CA THR A 36 2.28 7.56 6.08
C THR A 36 1.41 7.09 7.24
N LEU A 37 1.32 7.87 8.32
CA LEU A 37 0.49 7.54 9.48
C LEU A 37 -0.99 7.51 9.12
N PHE A 38 -1.46 8.53 8.39
CA PHE A 38 -2.82 8.57 7.89
C PHE A 38 -3.13 7.34 7.02
N GLY A 39 -2.36 7.11 5.95
CA GLY A 39 -2.64 6.02 5.01
C GLY A 39 -2.53 4.62 5.63
N CYS A 40 -1.67 4.44 6.64
CA CYS A 40 -1.47 3.15 7.28
C CYS A 40 -2.48 2.87 8.41
N PHE A 41 -2.93 3.89 9.14
CA PHE A 41 -3.73 3.71 10.36
C PHE A 41 -5.13 4.33 10.31
N TRP A 42 -5.50 5.00 9.21
CA TRP A 42 -6.89 5.43 8.99
C TRP A 42 -7.83 4.22 9.13
N THR A 43 -8.93 4.39 9.86
CA THR A 43 -9.87 3.29 10.23
C THR A 43 -9.19 2.09 10.91
N ASN A 44 -8.16 2.32 11.71
CA ASN A 44 -7.32 1.29 12.33
C ASN A 44 -6.61 0.38 11.30
N GLY A 45 -6.30 0.92 10.12
CA GLY A 45 -5.61 0.21 9.04
C GLY A 45 -6.46 -0.82 8.29
N GLN A 46 -7.76 -0.88 8.55
CA GLN A 46 -8.68 -1.85 7.92
C GLN A 46 -9.23 -1.32 6.58
N ILE A 47 -8.32 -0.99 5.66
CA ILE A 47 -8.65 -0.49 4.32
C ILE A 47 -7.91 -1.33 3.28
N CYS A 48 -8.60 -1.74 2.21
CA CYS A 48 -8.00 -2.48 1.11
C CYS A 48 -6.77 -1.78 0.49
N SER A 49 -6.78 -0.45 0.50
CA SER A 49 -5.74 0.43 -0.04
C SER A 49 -4.80 1.01 1.03
N ALA A 50 -4.85 0.53 2.28
CA ALA A 50 -3.97 1.02 3.34
C ALA A 50 -2.50 0.96 2.93
N THR A 51 -1.75 2.03 3.15
CA THR A 51 -0.32 2.17 2.79
C THR A 51 0.59 1.42 3.75
N SER A 52 0.27 0.14 3.99
CA SER A 52 0.90 -0.70 5.01
C SER A 52 2.33 -1.15 4.68
N ARG A 53 2.90 -0.67 3.57
CA ARG A 53 4.28 -0.92 3.14
C ARG A 53 4.99 0.41 2.86
N LEU A 54 5.66 0.94 3.88
CA LEU A 54 6.55 2.09 3.71
C LEU A 54 7.86 1.66 3.03
N LEU A 55 8.20 2.30 1.91
CA LEU A 55 9.47 2.15 1.22
C LEU A 55 10.19 3.49 1.23
N VAL A 56 11.39 3.54 1.79
CA VAL A 56 12.17 4.78 1.90
C VAL A 56 13.38 4.68 0.99
N HIS A 57 13.62 5.72 0.20
CA HIS A 57 14.79 5.83 -0.64
C HIS A 57 16.05 5.78 0.21
N ARG A 58 16.93 4.81 -0.06
CA ARG A 58 18.27 4.77 0.52
C ARG A 58 19.04 5.98 0.01
N ARG A 59 19.47 6.86 0.91
CA ARG A 59 20.33 7.99 0.56
C ARG A 59 21.68 7.46 0.03
N GLY A 60 22.15 8.03 -1.08
CA GLY A 60 23.26 7.52 -1.90
C GLY A 60 24.39 6.81 -1.15
N GLY A 61 24.47 5.50 -1.39
CA GLY A 61 25.63 4.65 -1.22
C GLY A 61 25.54 3.57 -2.28
N LEU A 62 26.58 3.46 -3.11
CA LEU A 62 26.89 2.27 -3.91
C LEU A 62 26.82 0.99 -3.03
N PRO A 63 26.75 -0.22 -3.61
CA PRO A 63 26.24 -1.42 -2.95
C PRO A 63 26.98 -1.77 -1.65
N ASP A 64 26.21 -2.34 -0.71
CA ASP A 64 26.71 -3.47 0.08
C ASP A 64 26.36 -4.75 -0.70
#